data_AF-A0A1V6L6B4-F1
#
_entry.id   AF-A0A1V6L6B4-F1
#
_cell.length_a   1.000
_cell.length_b   1.000
_cell.length_c   1.000
_cell.angle_alpha   90.00
_cell.angle_beta   90.00
_cell.angle_gamma   90.00
#
_symmetry.space_group_name_H-M   'P 1'
#
loop_
_entity.id
_entity.type
_entity.pdbx_description
1 polymer ?
#
loop_
_entity_poly.entity_id
_entity_poly.type
_entity_poly.pdbx_seq_one_letter_code
_entity_poly.pdbx_strand_id
1 'polypeptide(L)'
;MFRKWFAAAVMLGAVASAWAAVDVNTANEDALVGIKGIGPARAKAILDERGARGPFRNADDLAKRVKGMGGHTVERLQQEGLTIGAAAGTGTTPAAAGKPAAAKPAAAPARTAQK
;
A
#
# COMPACT_ATOMS: atom_id res chain seq x y z
N MET A 1 53.47 -22.55 -12.59
CA MET A 1 52.24 -21.89 -13.08
C MET A 1 51.01 -22.52 -12.42
N PHE A 2 50.67 -22.17 -11.17
CA PHE A 2 49.51 -22.74 -10.45
C PHE A 2 48.78 -21.68 -9.61
N ARG A 3 48.50 -20.53 -10.22
CA ARG A 3 47.89 -19.35 -9.57
C ARG A 3 46.74 -18.85 -10.42
N LYS A 4 45.73 -19.69 -10.68
CA LYS A 4 44.62 -19.35 -11.60
C LYS A 4 43.42 -20.32 -11.57
N TRP A 5 43.17 -20.99 -10.45
CA TRP A 5 42.01 -21.90 -10.33
C TRP A 5 41.39 -21.86 -8.92
N PHE A 6 41.23 -20.66 -8.34
CA PHE A 6 40.43 -20.45 -7.12
C PHE A 6 39.60 -19.16 -7.26
N ALA A 7 39.00 -18.94 -8.42
CA ALA A 7 38.18 -17.76 -8.70
C ALA A 7 36.79 -18.14 -9.23
N ALA A 8 36.14 -19.11 -8.57
CA ALA A 8 34.78 -19.53 -8.95
C ALA A 8 33.95 -20.01 -7.75
N ALA A 9 34.13 -19.39 -6.56
CA ALA A 9 33.43 -19.79 -5.35
C ALA A 9 32.99 -18.60 -4.48
N VAL A 10 32.35 -17.59 -5.08
CA VAL A 10 31.39 -16.71 -4.36
C VAL A 10 30.33 -16.29 -5.39
N MET A 11 29.59 -17.29 -5.88
CA MET A 11 28.45 -17.09 -6.78
C MET A 11 27.28 -16.58 -5.93
N LEU A 12 27.16 -15.25 -5.87
CA LEU A 12 25.91 -14.48 -5.83
C LEU A 12 24.79 -15.03 -4.94
N GLY A 13 25.03 -15.08 -3.62
CA GLY A 13 23.97 -15.22 -2.62
C GLY A 13 23.18 -13.93 -2.46
N ALA A 14 22.27 -13.65 -3.38
CA ALA A 14 21.27 -12.60 -3.25
C ALA A 14 19.91 -13.10 -3.76
N VAL A 15 19.43 -14.21 -3.19
CA VAL A 15 17.98 -14.42 -3.10
C VAL A 15 17.49 -13.46 -2.02
N ALA A 16 17.27 -12.21 -2.42
CA ALA A 16 16.39 -11.33 -1.69
C ALA A 16 15.00 -11.96 -1.78
N SER A 17 14.60 -12.67 -0.73
CA SER A 17 13.23 -13.12 -0.55
C SER A 17 12.31 -11.92 -0.66
N ALA A 18 11.73 -11.71 -1.84
CA ALA A 18 10.62 -10.81 -2.03
C ALA A 18 9.44 -11.41 -1.25
N TRP A 19 9.29 -11.01 0.01
CA TRP A 19 8.04 -11.20 0.72
C TRP A 19 6.96 -10.50 -0.09
N ALA A 20 6.13 -11.31 -0.74
CA ALA A 20 5.00 -10.86 -1.54
C ALA A 20 3.98 -10.24 -0.59
N ALA A 21 4.17 -8.96 -0.32
CA ALA A 21 3.29 -8.20 0.53
C ALA A 21 1.94 -8.04 -0.20
N VAL A 22 0.85 -8.42 0.46
CA VAL A 22 -0.50 -8.44 -0.11
C VAL A 22 -1.24 -7.19 0.34
N ASP A 23 -1.59 -6.30 -0.59
CA ASP A 23 -2.28 -5.05 -0.27
C ASP A 23 -3.81 -5.26 -0.18
N VAL A 24 -4.46 -4.89 0.93
CA VAL A 24 -5.93 -5.00 1.08
C VAL A 24 -6.72 -4.25 0.00
N ASN A 25 -6.13 -3.20 -0.58
CA ASN A 25 -6.80 -2.36 -1.57
C ASN A 25 -6.83 -3.01 -2.95
N THR A 26 -5.87 -3.90 -3.25
CA THR A 26 -5.72 -4.54 -4.58
C THR A 26 -5.82 -6.06 -4.54
N ALA A 27 -5.78 -6.67 -3.35
CA ALA A 27 -5.83 -8.11 -3.19
C ALA A 27 -7.21 -8.70 -3.51
N ASN A 28 -7.16 -9.93 -4.04
CA ASN A 28 -8.32 -10.80 -4.25
C ASN A 28 -8.60 -11.66 -3.00
N GLU A 29 -9.78 -12.31 -2.98
CA GLU A 29 -10.20 -13.15 -1.85
C GLU A 29 -9.14 -14.20 -1.50
N ASP A 30 -8.66 -14.97 -2.48
CA ASP A 30 -7.62 -15.99 -2.28
C ASP A 30 -6.30 -15.43 -1.74
N ALA A 31 -5.88 -14.25 -2.23
CA ALA A 31 -4.64 -13.63 -1.76
C ALA A 31 -4.76 -13.18 -0.29
N LEU A 32 -5.94 -12.69 0.11
CA LEU A 32 -6.22 -12.34 1.50
C LEU A 32 -6.28 -13.60 2.39
N VAL A 33 -6.99 -14.65 1.97
CA VAL A 33 -7.10 -15.92 2.72
C VAL A 33 -5.76 -16.64 2.83
N GLY A 34 -4.86 -16.46 1.85
CA GLY A 34 -3.50 -17.00 1.87
C GLY A 34 -2.63 -16.45 3.01
N ILE A 35 -2.99 -15.31 3.60
CA ILE A 35 -2.26 -14.74 4.74
C ILE A 35 -2.63 -15.49 6.01
N LYS A 36 -1.61 -15.99 6.72
CA LYS A 36 -1.79 -16.75 7.95
C LYS A 36 -2.49 -15.87 9.01
N GLY A 37 -3.74 -16.24 9.31
CA GLY A 37 -4.58 -15.49 10.23
C GLY A 37 -5.71 -14.70 9.57
N ILE A 38 -5.84 -14.68 8.24
CA ILE A 38 -7.04 -14.20 7.55
C ILE A 38 -7.86 -15.40 7.10
N GLY A 39 -9.10 -15.49 7.59
CA GLY A 39 -10.05 -16.52 7.15
C GLY A 39 -11.00 -16.00 6.08
N PRO A 40 -11.80 -16.89 5.46
CA PRO A 40 -12.76 -16.52 4.40
C PRO A 40 -13.77 -15.47 4.85
N ALA A 41 -14.17 -15.49 6.13
CA ALA A 41 -15.07 -14.48 6.68
C ALA A 41 -14.44 -13.07 6.69
N ARG A 42 -13.15 -12.97 7.02
CA ARG A 42 -12.43 -11.69 7.02
C ARG A 42 -12.17 -11.22 5.59
N ALA A 43 -11.75 -12.10 4.70
CA ALA A 43 -11.52 -11.77 3.31
C ALA A 43 -12.78 -11.20 2.64
N LYS A 44 -13.94 -11.86 2.83
CA LYS A 44 -15.23 -11.35 2.35
C LYS A 44 -15.58 -9.97 2.91
N ALA A 45 -15.41 -9.78 4.21
CA ALA A 45 -15.69 -8.50 4.84
C ALA A 45 -14.78 -7.37 4.31
N ILE A 46 -13.51 -7.64 4.01
CA ILE A 46 -12.60 -6.67 3.39
C ILE A 46 -13.11 -6.28 1.99
N LEU A 47 -13.52 -7.26 1.18
CA LEU A 47 -14.03 -7.03 -0.17
C LEU A 47 -15.35 -6.23 -0.16
N ASP A 48 -16.27 -6.58 0.74
CA ASP A 48 -17.53 -5.90 0.93
C ASP A 48 -17.32 -4.44 1.36
N GLU A 49 -16.51 -4.21 2.39
CA GLU A 49 -16.18 -2.87 2.88
C GLU A 49 -15.45 -2.03 1.84
N ARG A 50 -14.55 -2.63 1.05
CA ARG A 50 -13.88 -1.97 -0.07
C ARG A 50 -14.87 -1.57 -1.16
N GLY A 51 -15.82 -2.45 -1.49
CA GLY A 51 -16.86 -2.17 -2.47
C GLY A 51 -17.85 -1.11 -2.01
N ALA A 52 -18.22 -1.12 -0.73
CA ALA A 52 -19.22 -0.23 -0.16
C ALA A 52 -18.67 1.16 0.19
N ARG A 53 -17.44 1.25 0.72
CA ARG A 53 -16.86 2.49 1.27
C ARG A 53 -15.56 2.93 0.60
N GLY A 54 -15.07 2.19 -0.39
CA GLY A 54 -13.84 2.48 -1.10
C GLY A 54 -12.57 1.99 -0.38
N PRO A 55 -11.37 2.42 -0.83
CA PRO A 55 -10.10 1.91 -0.33
C PRO A 55 -9.84 2.24 1.14
N PHE A 56 -9.11 1.36 1.81
CA PHE A 56 -8.66 1.51 3.20
C PHE A 56 -7.46 2.46 3.28
N ARG A 57 -7.52 3.39 4.25
CA ARG A 57 -6.47 4.39 4.47
C ARG A 57 -5.35 3.91 5.40
N ASN A 58 -5.71 3.13 6.41
CA ASN A 58 -4.78 2.71 7.46
C ASN A 58 -5.29 1.44 8.17
N ALA A 59 -4.42 0.87 9.00
CA ALA A 59 -4.68 -0.29 9.83
C ALA A 59 -5.91 -0.12 10.74
N ASP A 60 -6.05 1.05 11.36
CA ASP A 60 -7.19 1.37 12.21
C ASP A 60 -8.52 1.43 11.44
N ASP A 61 -8.53 1.98 10.23
CA ASP A 61 -9.75 2.03 9.41
C ASP A 61 -10.18 0.62 8.98
N LEU A 62 -9.22 -0.23 8.59
CA LEU A 62 -9.45 -1.65 8.36
C LEU A 62 -10.02 -2.33 9.61
N ALA A 63 -9.44 -2.05 10.78
CA ALA A 63 -9.85 -2.66 12.05
C ALA A 63 -11.26 -2.26 12.50
N LYS A 64 -11.64 -1.00 12.26
CA LYS A 64 -12.96 -0.46 12.62
C LYS A 64 -14.05 -0.94 11.68
N ARG A 65 -13.73 -1.09 10.39
CA ARG A 65 -14.68 -1.50 9.36
C ARG A 65 -14.89 -3.01 9.32
N VAL A 66 -13.82 -3.78 9.46
CA VAL A 66 -13.85 -5.24 9.34
C VAL A 66 -13.98 -5.90 10.70
N LYS A 67 -15.13 -6.55 10.95
CA LYS A 67 -15.38 -7.22 12.24
C LYS A 67 -14.37 -8.34 12.47
N GLY A 68 -13.72 -8.33 13.65
CA GLY A 68 -12.72 -9.35 14.03
C GLY A 68 -11.29 -9.08 13.52
N MET A 69 -11.03 -7.87 12.99
CA MET A 69 -9.71 -7.32 12.68
C MET A 69 -9.30 -6.30 13.75
N GLY A 70 -9.22 -6.67 15.04
CA GLY A 70 -8.76 -5.71 16.07
C GLY A 70 -7.32 -5.24 15.83
N GLY A 71 -6.90 -4.13 16.46
CA GLY A 71 -5.57 -3.53 16.26
C GLY A 71 -4.40 -4.54 16.34
N HIS A 72 -4.37 -5.36 17.39
CA HIS A 72 -3.36 -6.44 17.54
C HIS A 72 -3.42 -7.50 16.42
N THR A 73 -4.61 -7.78 15.87
CA THR A 73 -4.73 -8.72 14.75
C THR A 73 -4.17 -8.10 13.49
N VAL A 74 -4.49 -6.84 13.21
CA VAL A 74 -3.98 -6.14 12.02
C VAL A 74 -2.47 -5.98 12.08
N GLU A 75 -1.89 -5.61 13.23
CA GLU A 75 -0.43 -5.56 13.42
C GLU A 75 0.23 -6.91 13.09
N ARG A 76 -0.30 -8.01 13.64
CA ARG A 76 0.23 -9.35 13.33
C ARG A 76 0.12 -9.67 11.84
N LEU A 77 -1.01 -9.32 11.21
CA LEU A 77 -1.18 -9.55 9.77
C LEU A 77 -0.21 -8.71 8.93
N GLN A 78 0.13 -7.49 9.38
CA GLN A 78 1.15 -6.69 8.73
C GLN A 78 2.54 -7.32 8.81
N GLN A 79 2.87 -7.96 9.94
CA GLN A 79 4.10 -8.75 10.08
C GLN A 79 4.09 -9.99 9.16
N GLU A 80 2.92 -10.57 8.90
CA GLU A 80 2.74 -11.70 7.98
C GLU A 80 2.66 -11.26 6.50
N GLY A 81 2.82 -9.96 6.21
CA GLY A 81 2.89 -9.43 4.85
C GLY A 81 1.61 -8.75 4.35
N LEU A 82 0.61 -8.51 5.19
CA LEU A 82 -0.55 -7.68 4.81
C LEU A 82 -0.14 -6.20 4.75
N THR A 83 -0.42 -5.53 3.64
CA THR A 83 -0.19 -4.08 3.50
C THR A 83 -1.49 -3.36 3.23
N ILE A 84 -1.51 -2.06 3.51
CA ILE A 84 -2.69 -1.21 3.32
C ILE A 84 -2.20 0.02 2.61
N GLY A 85 -2.18 -0.03 1.27
CA GLY A 85 -1.77 1.08 0.39
C GLY A 85 -0.40 1.67 0.74
N ALA A 86 0.63 1.40 -0.06
CA ALA A 86 1.88 2.13 0.04
C ALA A 86 1.71 3.61 -0.42
N ALA A 87 1.09 4.47 0.40
CA ALA A 87 1.21 5.92 0.34
C ALA A 87 0.72 6.59 1.64
N ALA A 88 1.67 7.12 2.41
CA ALA A 88 1.52 8.18 3.42
C ALA A 88 0.70 7.85 4.68
N GLY A 89 1.31 7.09 5.60
CA GLY A 89 0.77 6.86 6.94
C GLY A 89 1.82 6.66 8.03
N THR A 90 3.08 7.06 7.84
CA THR A 90 3.98 7.33 8.97
C THR A 90 3.52 8.63 9.63
N GLY A 91 2.53 8.52 10.52
CA GLY A 91 1.98 9.61 11.33
C GLY A 91 2.93 10.08 12.44
N THR A 92 4.21 10.26 12.14
CA THR A 92 5.17 10.93 13.01
C THR A 92 5.78 12.08 12.23
N THR A 93 5.22 13.28 12.39
CA THR A 93 5.90 14.58 12.66
C THR A 93 4.89 15.73 12.47
N PRO A 94 4.53 16.49 13.51
CA PRO A 94 3.86 17.79 13.36
C PRO A 94 4.93 18.87 13.12
N ALA A 95 5.11 19.34 11.89
CA ALA A 95 5.90 20.55 11.64
C ALA A 95 5.56 21.16 10.27
N ALA A 96 4.83 22.29 10.33
CA ALA A 96 4.97 23.50 9.53
C ALA A 96 5.35 23.47 8.03
N ALA A 97 4.59 24.31 7.31
CA ALA A 97 4.95 25.14 6.14
C ALA A 97 4.45 24.66 4.77
N GLY A 98 3.61 25.49 4.14
CA GLY A 98 3.27 25.34 2.73
C GLY A 98 2.09 26.19 2.22
N LYS A 99 2.25 27.50 2.22
CA LYS A 99 1.41 28.54 1.59
C LYS A 99 0.85 28.11 0.19
N PRO A 100 -0.46 28.25 -0.12
CA PRO A 100 -0.97 28.01 -1.46
C PRO A 100 -0.80 29.26 -2.33
N ALA A 101 0.10 29.20 -3.30
CA ALA A 101 0.20 30.09 -4.46
C ALA A 101 0.82 29.25 -5.59
N ALA A 102 0.36 29.19 -6.83
CA ALA A 102 -0.73 29.85 -7.54
C ALA A 102 -1.03 29.01 -8.80
N ALA A 103 -2.28 28.93 -9.24
CA ALA A 103 -2.61 28.54 -10.61
C ALA A 103 -3.37 29.69 -11.27
N LYS A 104 -2.62 30.54 -11.98
CA LYS A 104 -3.10 31.61 -12.85
C LYS A 104 -3.62 31.00 -14.16
N PRO A 105 -4.85 31.28 -14.62
CA PRO A 105 -5.24 31.06 -15.99
C PRO A 105 -4.89 32.31 -16.81
N ALA A 106 -4.02 32.15 -17.80
CA ALA A 106 -3.78 33.06 -18.93
C ALA A 106 -3.78 32.16 -20.18
N ALA A 107 -4.32 32.49 -21.34
CA ALA A 107 -4.90 33.71 -21.88
C ALA A 107 -5.87 33.34 -23.03
N ALA A 108 -6.59 34.36 -23.51
CA ALA A 108 -7.55 34.36 -24.62
C ALA A 108 -7.00 33.88 -25.99
N PRO A 109 -7.86 33.84 -27.02
CA PRO A 109 -7.83 34.98 -27.95
C PRO A 109 -9.21 35.52 -28.33
N ALA A 110 -9.18 36.80 -28.73
CA ALA A 110 -10.27 37.65 -29.17
C ALA A 110 -10.96 37.21 -30.46
N ARG A 111 -12.22 37.63 -30.63
CA ARG A 111 -12.81 38.12 -31.90
C ARG A 111 -14.17 38.82 -31.68
N THR A 112 -14.09 40.15 -31.74
CA THR A 112 -14.96 41.17 -32.37
C THR A 112 -16.38 40.81 -32.85
N ALA A 113 -17.34 41.68 -32.52
CA ALA A 113 -18.49 42.22 -33.32
C ALA A 113 -19.80 42.26 -32.49
N GLN A 114 -20.18 43.40 -31.91
CA GLN A 114 -21.16 44.40 -32.42
C GLN A 114 -22.57 43.84 -32.72
N LYS A 115 -23.56 44.26 -31.93
CA LYS A 115 -24.76 45.00 -32.37
C LYS A 115 -25.51 45.59 -31.18
#